data_AF-B6ELA5-F1
#
_entry.id   AF-B6ELA5-F1
#
_cell.length_a   1.000
_cell.length_b   1.000
_cell.length_c   1.000
_cell.angle_alpha   90.00
_cell.angle_beta   90.00
_cell.angle_gamma   90.00
#
_symmetry.space_group_name_H-M   'P 1'
#
loop_
_entity.id
_entity.type
_entity.pdbx_description
1 polymer ?
#
loop_
_entity_poly.entity_id
_entity_poly.type
_entity_poly.pdbx_seq_one_letter_code
_entity_poly.pdbx_strand_id
1 'polypeptide(L)'
;MIHTIKETVFTYPQRLQDDWAKGKKEWLPLDLFVPIETDEHSHPYFGEYFALSEYRKQGWLGTAFYALGNWEPNNPMYTEGRVLIAQYIDPNKLSLFKGLRTGLTSGEPDLFLYKPDSSLLFVVVKKENEYLSDAELICLSNIKSVLEYDVEIAYLAEEKNNYKPKSYDIKVVQFPNPLGV
;
A
#
# COMPACT_ATOMS: atom_id res chain seq x y z
N MET A 1 -5.47 -16.44 -14.84
CA MET A 1 -4.30 -17.06 -14.19
C MET A 1 -4.44 -16.91 -12.67
N ILE A 2 -4.00 -17.89 -11.88
CA ILE A 2 -3.93 -17.71 -10.42
C ILE A 2 -2.54 -17.16 -10.09
N HIS A 3 -2.50 -16.12 -9.26
CA HIS A 3 -1.26 -15.57 -8.72
C HIS A 3 -1.32 -15.71 -7.19
N THR A 4 -0.31 -16.36 -6.61
CA THR A 4 -0.20 -16.57 -5.17
C THR A 4 0.72 -15.52 -4.58
N ILE A 5 0.20 -14.73 -3.65
CA ILE A 5 0.96 -13.76 -2.86
C ILE A 5 1.27 -14.42 -1.53
N LYS A 6 2.55 -14.49 -1.17
CA LYS A 6 3.00 -14.89 0.17
C LYS A 6 3.30 -13.63 0.98
N GLU A 7 2.83 -13.57 2.22
CA GLU A 7 3.12 -12.44 3.11
C GLU A 7 4.64 -12.27 3.31
N THR A 8 5.09 -11.03 3.20
CA THR A 8 6.38 -10.59 3.72
C THR A 8 6.20 -10.21 5.17
N VAL A 9 6.99 -10.80 6.07
CA VAL A 9 6.87 -10.54 7.51
C VAL A 9 7.97 -9.57 7.93
N PHE A 10 7.57 -8.43 8.50
CA PHE A 10 8.46 -7.52 9.19
C PHE A 10 8.25 -7.64 10.70
N THR A 11 9.35 -7.75 11.43
CA THR A 11 9.30 -7.81 12.90
C THR A 11 9.60 -6.45 13.51
N TYR A 12 8.82 -6.02 14.50
CA TYR A 12 9.03 -4.76 15.21
C TYR A 12 9.09 -4.94 16.73
N PRO A 13 9.92 -4.16 17.45
CA PRO A 13 9.85 -4.12 18.91
C PRO A 13 8.69 -3.25 19.37
N GLN A 14 7.95 -3.70 20.40
CA GLN A 14 6.80 -2.98 20.98
C GLN A 14 7.10 -1.50 21.29
N ARG A 15 8.36 -1.19 21.66
CA ARG A 15 8.80 0.18 21.93
C ARG A 15 8.53 1.16 20.79
N LEU A 16 8.59 0.72 19.52
CA LEU A 16 8.34 1.61 18.38
C LEU A 16 6.86 1.99 18.26
N GLN A 17 5.96 1.06 18.56
CA GLN A 17 4.53 1.33 18.62
C GLN A 17 4.21 2.27 19.79
N ASP A 18 4.87 2.07 20.93
CA ASP A 18 4.72 2.94 22.10
C ASP A 18 5.29 4.36 21.87
N ASP A 19 6.42 4.46 21.17
CA ASP A 19 7.03 5.73 20.78
C ASP A 19 6.15 6.46 19.77
N TRP A 20 5.65 5.76 18.75
CA TRP A 20 4.70 6.30 17.79
C TRP A 20 3.42 6.84 18.45
N ALA A 21 2.84 6.10 19.40
CA ALA A 21 1.67 6.55 20.16
C ALA A 21 1.93 7.82 20.99
N LYS A 22 3.20 8.11 21.31
CA LYS A 22 3.64 9.34 22.01
C LYS A 22 4.11 10.44 21.05
N GLY A 23 3.96 10.26 19.74
CA GLY A 23 4.42 11.20 18.71
C GLY A 23 5.93 11.18 18.48
N LYS A 24 6.65 10.18 19.01
CA LYS A 24 8.09 10.03 18.83
C LYS A 24 8.39 9.26 17.54
N LYS A 25 8.86 10.02 16.55
CA LYS A 25 9.04 9.58 15.15
C LYS A 25 10.51 9.53 14.73
N GLU A 26 11.45 9.60 15.66
CA GLU A 26 12.89 9.68 15.39
C GLU A 26 13.47 8.43 14.71
N TRP A 27 12.72 7.33 14.74
CA TRP A 27 13.07 6.08 14.05
C TRP A 27 12.66 6.07 12.57
N LEU A 28 11.86 7.03 12.12
CA LEU A 28 11.51 7.17 10.71
C LEU A 28 12.68 7.77 9.90
N PRO A 29 12.83 7.38 8.63
CA PRO A 29 13.72 8.07 7.71
C PRO A 29 13.36 9.57 7.62
N LEU A 30 14.37 10.45 7.66
CA LEU A 30 14.19 11.91 7.69
C LEU A 30 13.52 12.48 6.42
N ASP A 31 13.63 11.76 5.32
CA ASP A 31 13.08 12.11 4.01
C ASP A 31 11.65 11.58 3.81
N LEU A 32 11.11 10.85 4.77
CA LEU A 32 9.77 10.33 4.70
C LEU A 32 8.77 11.41 5.12
N PHE A 33 7.86 11.76 4.21
CA PHE A 33 6.80 12.72 4.49
C PHE A 33 5.81 12.17 5.52
N VAL A 34 5.53 12.97 6.55
CA VAL A 34 4.54 12.66 7.58
C VAL A 34 3.58 13.85 7.70
N PRO A 35 2.30 13.75 7.28
CA PRO A 35 1.34 14.83 7.44
C PRO A 35 1.15 15.20 8.92
N ILE A 36 0.98 16.49 9.20
CA ILE A 36 0.75 17.00 10.56
C ILE A 36 -0.54 16.41 11.15
N GLU A 37 -1.53 16.13 10.30
CA GLU A 37 -2.79 15.49 10.65
C GLU A 37 -2.61 14.09 11.26
N THR A 38 -1.48 13.42 11.01
CA THR A 38 -1.13 12.15 11.67
C THR A 38 -0.72 12.34 13.13
N ASP A 39 -0.39 13.55 13.58
CA ASP A 39 -0.09 13.82 15.00
C ASP A 39 -1.36 13.84 15.85
N GLU A 40 -2.49 14.28 15.28
CA GLU A 40 -3.78 14.33 15.97
C GLU A 40 -4.44 12.95 16.09
N HIS A 41 -4.09 12.02 15.18
CA HIS A 41 -4.60 10.65 15.12
C HIS A 41 -3.46 9.68 14.81
N SER A 42 -2.44 9.62 15.67
CA SER A 42 -1.24 8.81 15.44
C SER A 42 -1.55 7.32 15.40
N HIS A 43 -2.39 6.83 16.32
CA HIS A 43 -2.62 5.40 16.53
C HIS A 43 -2.92 4.52 15.29
N PRO A 44 -3.74 4.94 14.30
CA PRO A 44 -4.02 4.12 13.11
C PRO A 44 -2.80 3.88 12.21
N TYR A 45 -1.89 4.84 12.08
CA TYR A 45 -0.90 4.82 10.98
C TYR A 45 0.44 4.15 11.31
N PHE A 46 0.60 3.58 12.51
CA PHE A 46 1.87 2.95 12.90
C PHE A 46 2.32 1.90 11.87
N GLY A 47 1.38 1.08 11.39
CA GLY A 47 1.71 -0.04 10.51
C GLY A 47 2.27 0.42 9.17
N GLU A 48 1.60 1.37 8.56
CA GLU A 48 1.94 1.96 7.27
C GLU A 48 3.32 2.62 7.32
N TYR A 49 3.59 3.41 8.36
CA TYR A 49 4.87 4.09 8.53
C TYR A 49 6.01 3.15 8.89
N PHE A 50 5.73 2.12 9.70
CA PHE A 50 6.72 1.08 9.96
C PHE A 50 7.07 0.30 8.70
N ALA A 51 6.06 -0.15 7.94
CA ALA A 51 6.25 -0.84 6.67
C ALA A 51 6.99 0.05 5.65
N LEU A 52 6.63 1.33 5.52
CA LEU A 52 7.36 2.28 4.67
C LEU A 52 8.84 2.37 5.04
N SER A 53 9.17 2.42 6.33
CA SER A 53 10.56 2.42 6.80
C SER A 53 11.31 1.14 6.40
N GLU A 54 10.67 -0.02 6.50
CA GLU A 54 11.28 -1.29 6.07
C GLU A 54 11.47 -1.37 4.55
N TYR A 55 10.50 -0.91 3.76
CA TYR A 55 10.65 -0.84 2.30
C TYR A 55 11.68 0.20 1.87
N ARG A 56 11.84 1.31 2.61
CA ARG A 56 12.89 2.31 2.38
C ARG A 56 14.29 1.67 2.45
N LYS A 57 14.53 0.80 3.43
CA LYS A 57 15.80 0.05 3.54
C LYS A 57 16.08 -0.85 2.33
N GLN A 58 15.04 -1.24 1.61
CA GLN A 58 15.10 -2.05 0.38
C GLN A 58 15.13 -1.19 -0.90
N GLY A 59 15.29 0.13 -0.75
CA GLY A 59 15.43 1.08 -1.85
C GLY A 59 14.11 1.58 -2.43
N TRP A 60 12.97 1.28 -1.83
CA TRP A 60 11.69 1.83 -2.25
C TRP A 60 11.50 3.27 -1.72
N LEU A 61 10.80 4.08 -2.49
CA LEU A 61 10.17 5.34 -2.09
C LEU A 61 8.66 5.10 -2.06
N GLY A 62 7.89 5.95 -1.38
CA GLY A 62 6.44 5.80 -1.40
C GLY A 62 5.71 6.63 -0.38
N THR A 63 4.40 6.41 -0.33
CA THR A 63 3.48 7.10 0.58
C THR A 63 2.34 6.18 1.00
N ALA A 64 1.79 6.42 2.20
CA ALA A 64 0.54 5.83 2.66
C ALA A 64 -0.69 6.65 2.21
N PHE A 65 -0.48 7.87 1.73
CA PHE A 65 -1.55 8.79 1.35
C PHE A 65 -1.60 8.96 -0.17
N TYR A 66 -2.22 7.99 -0.82
CA TYR A 66 -2.46 8.00 -2.26
C TYR A 66 -3.90 7.55 -2.54
N ALA A 67 -4.37 7.81 -3.75
CA ALA A 67 -5.72 7.45 -4.16
C ALA A 67 -5.74 7.02 -5.64
N LEU A 68 -6.01 5.74 -5.89
CA LEU A 68 -6.31 5.23 -7.24
C LEU A 68 -7.71 5.66 -7.68
N GLY A 69 -8.63 5.85 -6.74
CA GLY A 69 -9.98 6.37 -6.97
C GLY A 69 -10.10 7.89 -6.78
N ASN A 70 -11.35 8.38 -6.86
CA ASN A 70 -11.69 9.78 -6.63
C ASN A 70 -12.27 10.03 -5.22
N TRP A 71 -11.97 9.15 -4.26
CA TRP A 71 -12.35 9.34 -2.85
C TRP A 71 -11.43 10.37 -2.19
N GLU A 72 -11.92 11.11 -1.19
CA GLU A 72 -11.17 12.19 -0.50
C GLU A 72 -10.48 13.21 -1.45
N PRO A 73 -11.20 13.81 -2.41
CA PRO A 73 -10.59 14.66 -3.44
C PRO A 73 -10.00 15.97 -2.91
N ASN A 74 -10.50 16.44 -1.76
CA ASN A 74 -10.11 17.72 -1.15
C ASN A 74 -9.23 17.53 0.09
N ASN A 75 -8.80 16.29 0.39
CA ASN A 75 -7.97 16.00 1.54
C ASN A 75 -6.49 16.26 1.21
N PRO A 76 -5.84 17.25 1.87
CA PRO A 76 -4.49 17.68 1.51
C PRO A 76 -3.45 16.56 1.67
N MET A 77 -3.66 15.59 2.57
CA MET A 77 -2.75 14.46 2.78
C MET A 77 -2.52 13.65 1.50
N TYR A 78 -3.53 13.56 0.64
CA TYR A 78 -3.49 12.78 -0.60
C TYR A 78 -2.91 13.55 -1.79
N THR A 79 -2.57 14.82 -1.64
CA THR A 79 -2.13 15.67 -2.75
C THR A 79 -0.86 15.13 -3.39
N GLU A 80 0.16 14.81 -2.59
CA GLU A 80 1.42 14.28 -3.09
C GLU A 80 1.23 12.90 -3.74
N GLY A 81 0.47 12.01 -3.10
CA GLY A 81 0.16 10.70 -3.68
C GLY A 81 -0.56 10.80 -5.03
N ARG A 82 -1.48 11.75 -5.20
CA ARG A 82 -2.13 11.98 -6.51
C ARG A 82 -1.15 12.45 -7.58
N VAL A 83 -0.19 13.31 -7.23
CA VAL A 83 0.87 13.72 -8.15
C VAL A 83 1.73 12.51 -8.55
N LEU A 84 2.11 11.67 -7.59
CA LEU A 84 2.87 10.45 -7.86
C LEU A 84 2.10 9.46 -8.75
N ILE A 85 0.82 9.24 -8.49
CA ILE A 85 -0.04 8.40 -9.33
C ILE A 85 -0.10 8.93 -10.77
N ALA A 86 -0.30 10.25 -10.94
CA ALA A 86 -0.32 10.87 -12.27
C ALA A 86 1.04 10.82 -13.00
N GLN A 87 2.14 10.77 -12.25
CA GLN A 87 3.49 10.68 -12.80
C GLN A 87 3.84 9.25 -13.27
N TYR A 88 3.46 8.23 -12.49
CA TYR A 88 3.95 6.86 -12.69
C TYR A 88 2.94 5.92 -13.36
N ILE A 89 1.64 6.22 -13.30
CA ILE A 89 0.61 5.32 -13.81
C ILE A 89 0.06 5.82 -15.14
N ASP A 90 -0.02 4.92 -16.12
CA ASP A 90 -0.67 5.21 -17.40
C ASP A 90 -2.14 5.65 -17.19
N PRO A 91 -2.53 6.83 -17.72
CA PRO A 91 -3.85 7.40 -17.46
C PRO A 91 -4.99 6.57 -18.06
N ASN A 92 -4.76 5.81 -19.14
CA ASN A 92 -5.78 4.94 -19.73
C ASN A 92 -6.00 3.70 -18.86
N LYS A 93 -4.92 3.08 -18.38
CA LYS A 93 -5.00 1.97 -17.41
C LYS A 93 -5.66 2.41 -16.11
N LEU A 94 -5.30 3.58 -15.59
CA LEU A 94 -5.95 4.15 -14.40
C LEU A 94 -7.44 4.42 -14.63
N SER A 95 -7.81 4.96 -15.79
CA SER A 95 -9.22 5.19 -16.15
C SER A 95 -10.00 3.87 -16.23
N LEU A 96 -9.42 2.83 -16.82
CA LEU A 96 -10.02 1.49 -16.88
C LEU A 96 -10.19 0.90 -15.47
N PHE A 97 -9.15 1.01 -14.63
CA PHE A 97 -9.18 0.55 -13.24
C PHE A 97 -10.28 1.26 -12.43
N LYS A 98 -10.39 2.60 -12.57
CA LYS A 98 -11.47 3.39 -11.96
C LYS A 98 -12.85 2.93 -12.44
N GLY A 99 -13.00 2.67 -13.74
CA GLY A 99 -14.24 2.14 -14.32
C GLY A 99 -14.65 0.81 -13.67
N LEU A 100 -13.71 -0.14 -13.56
CA LEU A 100 -13.94 -1.45 -12.93
C LEU A 100 -14.26 -1.37 -11.44
N ARG A 101 -13.79 -0.32 -10.76
CA ARG A 101 -14.01 -0.09 -9.33
C ARG A 101 -15.06 0.98 -9.04
N THR A 102 -15.89 1.34 -10.02
CA THR A 102 -16.98 2.31 -9.82
C THR A 102 -17.90 1.86 -8.70
N GLY A 103 -18.07 2.70 -7.67
CA GLY A 103 -18.88 2.38 -6.49
C GLY A 103 -18.18 1.53 -5.42
N LEU A 104 -16.94 1.10 -5.65
CA LEU A 104 -16.12 0.37 -4.68
C LEU A 104 -15.07 1.31 -4.06
N THR A 105 -15.36 1.82 -2.85
CA THR A 105 -14.51 2.78 -2.14
C THR A 105 -13.58 2.15 -1.10
N SER A 106 -13.62 0.83 -0.93
CA SER A 106 -12.84 0.10 0.08
C SER A 106 -11.87 -0.91 -0.53
N GLY A 107 -10.86 -1.29 0.26
CA GLY A 107 -9.86 -2.30 -0.09
C GLY A 107 -8.73 -1.80 -1.00
N GLU A 108 -8.59 -0.48 -1.16
CA GLU A 108 -7.37 0.07 -1.74
C GLU A 108 -6.16 -0.26 -0.83
N PRO A 109 -5.00 -0.69 -1.38
CA PRO A 109 -3.86 -1.04 -0.55
C PRO A 109 -3.34 0.15 0.28
N ASP A 110 -2.68 -0.12 1.38
CA ASP A 110 -2.27 0.94 2.31
C ASP A 110 -1.08 1.74 1.78
N LEU A 111 -0.19 1.13 0.98
CA LEU A 111 1.01 1.80 0.46
C LEU A 111 1.07 1.79 -1.07
N PHE A 112 1.50 2.93 -1.62
CA PHE A 112 2.01 3.05 -2.98
C PHE A 112 3.52 3.26 -2.95
N LEU A 113 4.26 2.33 -3.52
CA LEU A 113 5.72 2.32 -3.56
C LEU A 113 6.23 2.41 -4.99
N TYR A 114 7.36 3.10 -5.16
CA TYR A 114 8.03 3.24 -6.44
C TYR A 114 9.55 3.25 -6.30
N LYS A 115 10.24 2.97 -7.40
CA LYS A 115 11.69 3.12 -7.55
C LYS A 115 12.04 4.06 -8.71
N PRO A 116 13.26 4.65 -8.72
CA PRO A 116 13.72 5.49 -9.83
C PRO A 116 13.76 4.77 -11.19
N ASP A 117 13.81 3.44 -11.19
CA ASP A 117 13.71 2.61 -12.40
C ASP A 117 12.27 2.41 -12.90
N SER A 118 11.29 3.12 -12.31
CA SER A 118 9.85 3.03 -12.60
C SER A 118 9.18 1.72 -12.17
N SER A 119 9.85 0.88 -11.37
CA SER A 119 9.17 -0.23 -10.69
C SER A 119 8.13 0.30 -9.71
N LEU A 120 6.92 -0.25 -9.75
CA LEU A 120 5.83 0.12 -8.85
C LEU A 120 5.34 -1.10 -8.06
N LEU A 121 5.00 -0.87 -6.80
CA LEU A 121 4.50 -1.89 -5.88
C LEU A 121 3.38 -1.31 -5.02
N PHE A 122 2.28 -2.05 -4.91
CA PHE A 122 1.18 -1.75 -4.00
C PHE A 122 1.17 -2.75 -2.85
N VAL A 123 1.07 -2.27 -1.62
CA VAL A 123 1.19 -3.13 -0.44
C VAL A 123 -0.01 -2.96 0.46
N VAL A 124 -0.65 -4.08 0.82
CA VAL A 124 -1.58 -4.12 1.95
C VAL A 124 -0.78 -4.45 3.21
N VAL A 125 -0.92 -3.63 4.24
CA VAL A 125 -0.30 -3.80 5.55
C VAL A 125 -1.31 -4.46 6.49
N LYS A 126 -0.84 -5.45 7.23
CA LYS A 126 -1.64 -6.16 8.24
C LYS A 126 -0.85 -6.30 9.53
N LYS A 127 -1.55 -6.23 10.66
CA LYS A 127 -1.01 -6.49 12.00
C LYS A 127 -2.03 -7.19 12.89
N GLU A 128 -1.65 -7.56 14.12
CA GLU A 128 -2.60 -7.88 15.22
C GLU A 128 -3.83 -8.76 14.84
N ASN A 129 -3.60 -9.97 14.33
CA ASN A 129 -4.66 -10.90 13.88
C ASN A 129 -5.59 -10.38 12.77
N GLU A 130 -5.25 -9.29 12.08
CA GLU A 130 -5.98 -8.86 10.91
C GLU A 130 -5.86 -9.89 9.78
N TYR A 131 -6.87 -9.90 8.92
CA TYR A 131 -6.94 -10.72 7.72
C TYR A 131 -7.25 -9.82 6.53
N LEU A 132 -6.86 -10.26 5.34
CA LEU A 132 -7.34 -9.63 4.13
C LEU A 132 -8.85 -9.83 3.98
N SER A 133 -9.53 -8.73 3.74
CA SER A 133 -10.92 -8.69 3.31
C SER A 133 -11.05 -9.05 1.83
N ASP A 134 -12.25 -9.48 1.43
CA ASP A 134 -12.57 -9.73 0.03
C ASP A 134 -12.36 -8.48 -0.84
N ALA A 135 -12.65 -7.29 -0.31
CA ALA A 135 -12.45 -6.03 -1.02
C ALA A 135 -10.98 -5.76 -1.36
N GLU A 136 -10.07 -6.07 -0.43
CA GLU A 136 -8.61 -5.95 -0.65
C GLU A 136 -8.13 -6.98 -1.68
N LEU A 137 -8.54 -8.25 -1.54
CA LEU A 137 -8.18 -9.31 -2.50
C LEU A 137 -8.65 -8.97 -3.93
N ILE A 138 -9.87 -8.44 -4.05
CA ILE A 138 -10.42 -7.96 -5.34
C ILE A 138 -9.60 -6.76 -5.85
N CYS A 139 -9.18 -5.84 -4.99
CA CYS A 139 -8.36 -4.72 -5.41
C CYS A 139 -6.99 -5.15 -5.90
N LEU A 140 -6.29 -6.03 -5.17
CA LEU A 140 -5.00 -6.59 -5.58
C LEU A 140 -5.10 -7.33 -6.92
N SER A 141 -6.18 -8.11 -7.09
CA SER A 141 -6.54 -8.74 -8.37
C SER A 141 -6.67 -7.72 -9.51
N ASN A 142 -7.42 -6.63 -9.29
CA ASN A 142 -7.63 -5.59 -10.29
C ASN A 142 -6.33 -4.82 -10.59
N ILE A 143 -5.50 -4.51 -9.59
CA ILE A 143 -4.20 -3.84 -9.78
C ILE A 143 -3.32 -4.71 -10.67
N LYS A 144 -3.17 -5.98 -10.32
CA LYS A 144 -2.33 -6.93 -11.06
C LYS A 144 -2.84 -7.19 -12.49
N SER A 145 -4.16 -7.16 -12.69
CA SER A 145 -4.79 -7.44 -13.98
C SER A 145 -4.83 -6.24 -14.93
N VAL A 146 -5.12 -5.05 -14.41
CA VAL A 146 -5.42 -3.85 -15.22
C VAL A 146 -4.23 -2.92 -15.29
N LEU A 147 -3.61 -2.65 -14.13
CA LEU A 147 -2.45 -1.77 -14.06
C LEU A 147 -1.17 -2.53 -14.39
N GLU A 148 -1.17 -3.86 -14.20
CA GLU A 148 -0.06 -4.78 -14.44
C GLU A 148 1.16 -4.52 -13.53
N TYR A 149 0.91 -3.90 -12.37
CA TYR A 149 1.94 -3.64 -11.35
C TYR A 149 2.01 -4.74 -10.29
N ASP A 150 3.12 -4.79 -9.55
CA ASP A 150 3.30 -5.74 -8.47
C ASP A 150 2.46 -5.39 -7.24
N VAL A 151 2.10 -6.45 -6.53
CA VAL A 151 1.28 -6.40 -5.32
C VAL A 151 1.89 -7.27 -4.24
N GLU A 152 1.84 -6.80 -3.00
CA GLU A 152 2.38 -7.52 -1.85
C GLU A 152 1.49 -7.36 -0.62
N ILE A 153 1.69 -8.25 0.34
CA ILE A 153 1.07 -8.15 1.66
C ILE A 153 2.21 -8.14 2.68
N ALA A 154 2.32 -7.03 3.42
CA ALA A 154 3.25 -6.89 4.53
C ALA A 154 2.54 -7.21 5.84
N TYR A 155 2.96 -8.28 6.52
CA TYR A 155 2.49 -8.59 7.86
C TYR A 155 3.49 -8.10 8.91
N LEU A 156 3.00 -7.34 9.88
CA LEU A 156 3.79 -6.80 10.97
C LEU A 156 3.63 -7.67 12.22
N ALA A 157 4.72 -8.29 12.63
CA ALA A 157 4.78 -9.14 13.82
C ALA A 157 5.60 -8.46 14.92
N GLU A 158 5.10 -8.43 16.15
CA GLU A 158 5.93 -8.04 17.30
C GLU A 158 7.07 -9.07 17.49
N GLU A 159 8.29 -8.64 17.84
CA GLU A 159 9.53 -9.46 17.93
C GLU A 159 9.45 -10.79 18.72
N LYS A 160 8.42 -10.97 19.55
CA LYS A 160 8.19 -12.19 20.35
C LYS A 160 7.04 -13.07 19.84
N ASN A 161 6.34 -12.61 18.82
CA ASN A 161 5.26 -13.35 18.20
C ASN A 161 5.81 -14.26 17.10
N ASN A 162 5.67 -15.57 17.27
CA ASN A 162 6.12 -16.56 16.28
C ASN A 162 5.09 -16.70 15.15
N TYR A 163 4.91 -15.62 14.39
CA TYR A 163 3.96 -15.57 13.30
C TYR A 163 4.42 -16.41 12.10
N LYS A 164 3.48 -17.12 11.48
CA LYS A 164 3.72 -17.87 10.25
C LYS A 164 3.07 -17.13 9.07
N PRO A 165 3.86 -16.71 8.07
CA PRO A 165 3.32 -16.03 6.89
C PRO A 165 2.29 -16.90 6.17
N LYS A 166 1.16 -16.28 5.82
CA LYS A 166 0.08 -16.86 5.04
C LYS A 166 0.33 -16.65 3.55
N SER A 167 -0.41 -17.40 2.74
CA SER A 167 -0.47 -17.22 1.30
C SER A 167 -1.90 -16.98 0.86
N TYR A 168 -2.07 -16.13 -0.15
CA TYR A 168 -3.34 -15.71 -0.69
C TYR A 168 -3.35 -15.86 -2.19
N ASP A 169 -4.40 -16.45 -2.73
CA ASP A 169 -4.57 -16.59 -4.18
C ASP A 169 -5.48 -15.49 -4.70
N ILE A 170 -4.99 -14.74 -5.68
CA ILE A 170 -5.78 -13.77 -6.44
C ILE A 170 -5.93 -14.24 -7.88
N LYS A 171 -7.09 -13.91 -8.47
CA LYS A 171 -7.34 -14.17 -9.89
C LYS A 171 -6.76 -13.02 -10.71
N VAL A 172 -5.89 -13.33 -11.66
CA VAL A 172 -5.35 -12.34 -12.62
C VAL A 172 -5.97 -12.61 -13.98
N VAL A 173 -6.60 -11.57 -14.53
CA VAL A 173 -7.22 -11.59 -15.86
C VAL A 173 -6.36 -10.74 -16.79
N GLN A 174 -6.01 -11.29 -17.95
CA GLN A 174 -5.37 -10.49 -18.98
C GLN A 174 -6.44 -9.71 -19.72
N PHE A 175 -6.35 -8.39 -19.70
CA PHE A 175 -7.15 -7.55 -20.57
C PHE A 175 -6.46 -7.48 -21.94
N PRO A 176 -7.21 -7.63 -23.05
CA PRO A 176 -6.65 -7.35 -24.36
C PRO A 176 -6.12 -5.92 -24.33
N ASN A 177 -4.89 -5.74 -24.82
CA ASN A 177 -4.26 -4.43 -24.85
C ASN A 177 -5.23 -3.46 -25.56
N PRO A 178 -5.74 -2.41 -24.90
CA PRO A 178 -6.72 -1.51 -25.51
C PRO A 178 -6.14 -0.77 -26.72
N LEU A 179 -4.83 -0.85 -26.90
CA LEU A 179 -4.09 -0.44 -28.06
C LEU A 179 -3.60 -1.71 -28.77
N GLY A 180 -4.36 -2.17 -29.77
CA GLY A 180 -3.84 -3.10 -30.76
C GLY A 180 -2.77 -2.42 -31.61
N VAL A 181 -1.57 -2.26 -31.06
CA VAL A 181 -0.35 -1.82 -31.77
C VAL A 181 0.85 -2.59 -31.22
#